data_AF-A0A438CPD0-F1
#
_entry.id   AF-A0A438CPD0-F1
#
_cell.length_a   1.000
_cell.length_b   1.000
_cell.length_c   1.000
_cell.angle_alpha   90.00
_cell.angle_beta   90.00
_cell.angle_gamma   90.00
#
_symmetry.space_group_name_H-M   'P 1'
#
loop_
_entity.id
_entity.type
_entity.pdbx_description
1 polymer ?
#
loop_
_entity_poly.entity_id
_entity_poly.type
_entity_poly.pdbx_seq_one_letter_code
_entity_poly.pdbx_strand_id
1 'polypeptide(L)' 'MRRLINKFFIYENVTLAKAKSHHFKNMIVGAQQAAMGIEPPSPYEINNKYLEMEYKEMEAYVNQ' A
#
# COMPACT_ATOMS: atom_id res chain seq x y z
N MET A 1 -10.00 12.50 -5.15
CA MET A 1 -8.76 11.71 -4.99
C MET A 1 -7.56 12.12 -5.83
N ARG A 2 -7.66 12.29 -7.17
CA ARG A 2 -6.46 12.51 -8.03
C ARG A 2 -5.53 13.65 -7.58
N ARG A 3 -6.09 14.80 -7.15
CA ARG A 3 -5.29 15.92 -6.62
C ARG A 3 -4.54 15.58 -5.32
N LEU A 4 -5.16 14.81 -4.43
CA LEU A 4 -4.54 14.39 -3.16
C LEU A 4 -3.40 13.40 -3.38
N ILE A 5 -3.59 12.46 -4.32
CA ILE A 5 -2.55 11.54 -4.77
C ILE A 5 -1.34 12.33 -5.31
N ASN A 6 -1.55 13.29 -6.21
CA ASN A 6 -0.44 14.07 -6.77
C ASN A 6 0.32 14.86 -5.70
N LYS A 7 -0.36 15.37 -4.66
CA LYS A 7 0.31 16.03 -3.53
C LYS A 7 1.28 15.10 -2.80
N PHE A 8 0.90 13.85 -2.57
CA PHE A 8 1.78 12.85 -1.94
C PHE A 8 3.07 12.65 -2.73
N PHE A 9 2.99 12.52 -4.06
CA PHE A 9 4.20 12.36 -4.89
C PHE A 9 5.13 13.58 -4.81
N ILE A 10 4.58 14.79 -4.73
CA ILE A 10 5.37 16.03 -4.65
C ILE A 10 5.97 16.19 -3.25
N TYR A 11 5.19 16.04 -2.19
CA TYR A 11 5.63 16.32 -0.82
C TYR A 11 6.56 15.24 -0.26
N GLU A 12 6.32 13.98 -0.59
CA GLU A 12 7.15 12.86 -0.13
C GLU A 12 8.25 12.51 -1.15
N ASN A 13 8.43 13.33 -2.19
CA ASN A 13 9.41 13.14 -3.27
C ASN A 13 9.40 11.72 -3.87
N VAL A 14 8.21 11.15 -4.05
CA VAL A 14 8.05 9.80 -4.62
C VAL A 14 8.30 9.85 -6.11
N THR A 15 9.14 8.95 -6.62
CA THR A 15 9.48 8.90 -8.05
C THR A 15 8.26 8.60 -8.91
N LEU A 16 8.14 9.29 -10.05
CA LEU A 16 7.01 9.10 -10.98
C LEU A 16 6.92 7.66 -11.53
N ALA A 17 8.02 6.92 -11.55
CA ALA A 17 8.03 5.51 -11.90
C ALA A 17 7.10 4.68 -10.97
N LYS A 18 7.00 5.06 -9.70
CA LYS A 18 6.16 4.36 -8.72
C LYS A 18 4.66 4.53 -9.00
N ALA A 19 4.25 5.65 -9.61
CA ALA A 19 2.87 5.88 -10.04
C ALA A 19 2.38 4.87 -11.09
N LYS A 20 3.32 4.23 -11.82
CA LYS A 20 3.01 3.19 -12.82
C LYS A 20 3.03 1.77 -12.24
N SER A 21 3.54 1.59 -11.02
CA SER A 21 3.68 0.27 -10.40
C SER A 21 2.34 -0.41 -10.13
N HIS A 22 2.31 -1.74 -10.24
CA HIS A 22 1.13 -2.54 -9.93
C HIS A 22 0.67 -2.35 -8.48
N HIS A 23 1.61 -2.30 -7.53
CA HIS A 23 1.30 -2.07 -6.11
C HIS A 23 0.59 -0.74 -5.88
N PHE A 24 1.03 0.34 -6.52
CA PHE A 24 0.36 1.64 -6.38
C PHE A 24 -1.07 1.60 -6.93
N LYS A 25 -1.27 0.98 -8.11
CA LYS A 25 -2.62 0.80 -8.69
C LYS A 25 -3.52 -0.02 -7.77
N ASN A 26 -3.00 -1.13 -7.23
CA ASN A 26 -3.73 -2.00 -6.32
C ASN A 26 -4.09 -1.28 -5.02
N MET A 27 -3.21 -0.45 -4.47
CA MET A 27 -3.50 0.38 -3.30
C MET A 27 -4.69 1.32 -3.55
N ILE A 28 -4.74 1.96 -4.73
CA ILE A 28 -5.87 2.84 -5.07
C ILE A 28 -7.17 2.04 -5.21
N VAL A 29 -7.15 0.91 -5.91
CA VAL A 29 -8.33 0.05 -6.06
C VAL A 29 -8.81 -0.47 -4.71
N GLY A 30 -7.91 -0.97 -3.87
CA GLY A 30 -8.22 -1.45 -2.53
C GLY A 30 -8.79 -0.35 -1.64
N ALA A 31 -8.21 0.85 -1.67
CA ALA A 31 -8.73 2.00 -0.93
C ALA A 31 -10.11 2.47 -1.43
N GLN A 32 -10.44 2.28 -2.71
CA GLN A 32 -11.77 2.57 -3.25
C GLN A 32 -12.81 1.51 -2.84
N GLN A 33 -12.38 0.25 -2.69
CA GLN A 33 -13.24 -0.86 -2.28
C GLN A 33 -13.46 -0.89 -0.76
N ALA A 34 -12.48 -0.42 0.01
CA ALA A 34 -12.59 -0.26 1.45
C ALA A 34 -13.76 0.69 1.80
N ALA A 35 -14.55 0.31 2.81
CA ALA A 35 -15.61 1.17 3.33
C ALA A 35 -15.03 2.46 3.94
N MET A 36 -15.82 3.53 3.93
CA MET A 36 -15.46 4.75 4.66
C MET A 36 -15.33 4.42 6.15
N GLY A 37 -14.15 4.69 6.73
CA GLY A 37 -13.88 4.46 8.16
C GLY A 37 -12.72 3.50 8.46
N ILE A 38 -12.07 2.92 7.44
CA ILE A 38 -10.80 2.21 7.65
C ILE A 38 -9.69 3.26 7.85
N GLU A 39 -9.14 3.29 9.06
CA GLU A 39 -7.97 4.09 9.39
C GLU A 39 -6.72 3.55 8.68
N PRO A 40 -5.82 4.44 8.21
CA PRO A 40 -4.55 4.01 7.67
C PRO A 40 -3.73 3.28 8.76
N PRO A 41 -2.98 2.23 8.40
CA PRO A 41 -2.16 1.51 9.37
C PRO A 41 -1.05 2.41 9.92
N SER A 42 -0.74 2.23 11.20
CA SER A 42 0.38 2.93 11.85
C SER A 42 1.74 2.44 11.32
N PRO A 43 2.82 3.23 11.44
CA PRO A 43 4.17 2.77 11.08
C PRO A 43 4.59 1.48 11.79
N TYR A 44 4.14 1.27 13.03
CA TYR A 44 4.39 0.04 13.77
C TYR A 44 3.68 -1.15 13.14
N GLU A 45 2.40 -1.00 12.79
CA GLU A 45 1.66 -2.08 12.15
C GLU A 45 2.25 -2.43 10.78
N ILE A 46 2.64 -1.45 9.98
CA ILE A 46 3.28 -1.68 8.67
C ILE A 46 4.56 -2.50 8.84
N ASN A 47 5.47 -2.07 9.72
CA ASN A 47 6.79 -2.67 9.85
C ASN A 47 6.83 -4.00 10.61
N ASN A 48 5.80 -4.31 11.40
CA ASN A 48 5.76 -5.54 12.19
C ASN A 48 4.64 -6.45 11.69
N LYS A 49 3.38 -6.07 11.96
CA LYS A 49 2.21 -6.91 11.69
C LYS A 49 2.03 -7.24 10.20
N TYR A 50 1.97 -6.22 9.35
CA TYR A 50 1.69 -6.41 7.93
C TYR A 50 2.90 -7.01 7.20
N LEU A 51 4.12 -6.61 7.56
CA LEU A 51 5.33 -7.21 7.00
C LEU A 51 5.44 -8.72 7.36
N GLU A 52 5.14 -9.10 8.60
CA GLU A 52 5.11 -10.52 9.00
C GLU A 52 4.03 -11.32 8.25
N MET A 53 2.86 -10.72 8.01
CA MET A 53 1.80 -11.39 7.24
C MET A 53 2.24 -11.65 5.79
N GLU A 54 2.85 -10.65 5.13
CA GLU A 54 3.39 -10.82 3.77
C GLU A 54 4.46 -11.93 3.73
N TYR A 55 5.37 -11.98 4.72
CA TYR A 55 6.36 -13.05 4.79
C TYR A 55 5.73 -14.44 4.91
N LYS A 56 4.73 -14.61 5.78
CA LYS A 56 4.03 -15.89 5.97
C LYS A 56 3.26 -16.31 4.73
N GLU A 57 2.61 -15.37 4.05
CA GLU A 57 1.88 -15.65 2.81
C GLU A 57 2.85 -16.08 1.70
N MET A 58 3.99 -15.41 1.57
CA MET A 58 5.04 -15.81 0.63
C MET A 58 5.66 -17.17 0.97
N GLU A 59 5.93 -17.43 2.25
CA GLU A 59 6.43 -18.73 2.71
C GLU A 59 5.44 -19.86 2.36
N ALA A 60 4.15 -19.65 2.62
CA ALA A 60 3.11 -20.62 2.28
C ALA A 60 3.01 -20.85 0.77
N TYR A 61 3.15 -19.81 -0.04
CA TYR A 61 3.15 -19.92 -1.51
C TYR A 61 4.35 -20.71 -2.04
N VAL A 62 5.55 -20.47 -1.48
CA VAL A 62 6.78 -21.14 -1.92
C VAL A 62 6.83 -22.62 -1.50
N ASN A 63 6.25 -22.94 -0.35
CA ASN A 63 6.25 -24.30 0.21
C ASN A 63 5.04 -25.15 -0.23
N GLN A 64 4.21 -24.65 -1.17
CA GLN A 64 3.18 -25.43 -1.87
C GLN A 64 3.79 -26.26 -3.00
#